data_AF-A0A2M7KAN1-F1
#
_entry.id   AF-A0A2M7KAN1-F1
#
_cell.length_a   1.000
_cell.length_b   1.000
_cell.length_c   1.000
_cell.angle_alpha   90.00
_cell.angle_beta   90.00
_cell.angle_gamma   90.00
#
_symmetry.space_group_name_H-M   'P 1'
#
loop_
_entity.id
_entity.type
_entity.pdbx_description
1 polymer ?
#
loop_
_entity_poly.entity_id
_entity_poly.type
_entity_poly.pdbx_seq_one_letter_code
_entity_poly.pdbx_strand_id
1 'polypeptide(L)'
;MTDLVIEKSFKLPNLNCGACGHQDCYGLAQEIVKGNRTIDDCPSLEPSTLVKVNGKIISMNPFIAKIVKNTIIGLLSTLKGFTKGDIEIKIKQK
;
A
#
# COMPACT_ATOMS: atom_id res chain seq x y z
N MET A 1 -30.64 9.01 -4.53
CA MET A 1 -29.56 9.84 -5.13
C MET A 1 -28.23 9.65 -4.40
N THR A 2 -28.27 9.40 -3.09
CA THR A 2 -27.14 8.90 -2.28
C THR A 2 -26.66 7.51 -2.70
N ASP A 3 -27.55 6.65 -3.18
CA ASP A 3 -27.24 5.23 -3.46
C ASP A 3 -26.25 5.07 -4.61
N LEU A 4 -26.45 5.84 -5.70
CA LEU A 4 -25.57 5.82 -6.87
C LEU A 4 -24.17 6.38 -6.56
N VAL A 5 -24.07 7.36 -5.65
CA VAL A 5 -22.80 7.96 -5.24
C VAL A 5 -22.00 6.96 -4.40
N ILE A 6 -22.66 6.24 -3.49
CA ILE A 6 -21.99 5.22 -2.67
C ILE A 6 -21.46 4.09 -3.56
N GLU A 7 -22.28 3.61 -4.50
CA GLU A 7 -21.92 2.50 -5.40
C GLU A 7 -20.74 2.82 -6.32
N LYS A 8 -20.59 4.09 -6.74
CA LYS A 8 -19.55 4.54 -7.68
C LYS A 8 -18.36 5.24 -7.01
N SER A 9 -18.40 5.48 -5.70
CA SER A 9 -17.31 6.15 -4.99
C SER A 9 -16.12 5.23 -4.76
N PHE A 10 -14.92 5.73 -5.00
CA PHE A 10 -13.68 5.01 -4.72
C PHE A 10 -12.59 5.96 -4.20
N LYS A 11 -11.53 5.39 -3.62
CA LYS A 11 -10.41 6.16 -3.07
C LYS A 11 -9.08 5.56 -3.50
N LEU A 12 -8.23 6.39 -4.10
CA LEU A 12 -6.83 6.09 -4.40
C LEU A 12 -5.91 6.68 -3.32
N PRO A 13 -4.69 6.15 -3.15
CA PRO A 13 -3.80 6.53 -2.05
C PRO A 13 -3.07 7.86 -2.25
N ASN A 14 -3.26 8.56 -3.38
CA ASN A 14 -2.65 9.85 -3.73
C ASN A 14 -1.11 9.87 -3.63
N LEU A 15 -0.47 8.75 -3.98
CA LEU A 15 0.99 8.60 -3.93
C LEU A 15 1.69 9.06 -5.21
N ASN A 16 0.96 9.21 -6.32
CA ASN A 16 1.47 9.59 -7.64
C ASN A 16 2.74 8.81 -8.05
N CYS A 17 2.76 7.50 -7.78
CA CYS A 17 3.99 6.71 -7.82
C CYS A 17 4.32 6.08 -9.17
N GLY A 18 3.47 6.19 -10.19
CA GLY A 18 3.72 5.59 -11.51
C GLY A 18 3.51 4.07 -11.61
N ALA A 19 3.34 3.36 -10.49
CA ALA A 19 3.38 1.89 -10.48
C ALA A 19 2.26 1.19 -11.27
N CYS A 20 1.14 1.89 -11.51
CA CYS A 20 0.01 1.41 -12.33
C CYS A 20 0.12 1.83 -13.81
N GLY A 21 1.26 2.40 -14.24
CA GLY A 21 1.48 2.89 -15.60
C GLY A 21 0.95 4.29 -15.90
N HIS A 22 0.31 4.96 -14.94
CA HIS A 22 -0.15 6.35 -15.06
C HIS A 22 0.78 7.31 -14.31
N GLN A 23 0.97 8.52 -14.83
CA GLN A 23 1.86 9.53 -14.24
C GLN A 23 1.48 9.89 -12.79
N ASP A 24 0.19 9.95 -12.51
CA ASP A 24 -0.34 10.29 -11.20
C ASP A 24 -1.63 9.50 -10.89
N CYS A 25 -2.12 9.63 -9.66
CA CYS A 25 -3.35 8.97 -9.24
C CYS A 25 -4.59 9.54 -9.94
N TYR A 26 -4.53 10.78 -10.44
CA TYR A 26 -5.64 11.39 -11.16
C TYR A 26 -5.84 10.72 -12.53
N GLY A 27 -4.76 10.44 -13.27
CA GLY A 27 -4.81 9.71 -14.53
C GLY A 27 -5.44 8.33 -14.39
N LEU A 28 -5.05 7.56 -13.35
CA LEU A 28 -5.70 6.28 -13.05
C LEU A 28 -7.19 6.48 -12.70
N ALA A 29 -7.53 7.48 -11.88
CA ALA A 29 -8.91 7.76 -11.51
C ALA A 29 -9.79 8.07 -12.74
N GLN A 30 -9.26 8.80 -13.73
CA GLN A 30 -9.98 9.07 -14.98
C GLN A 30 -10.30 7.80 -15.74
N GLU A 31 -9.35 6.86 -15.85
CA GLU A 31 -9.58 5.58 -16.55
C GLU A 31 -10.56 4.67 -15.78
N ILE A 32 -10.55 4.71 -14.45
CA ILE A 32 -11.54 4.02 -13.62
C ILE A 32 -12.95 4.59 -13.87
N VAL A 33 -13.10 5.92 -13.90
CA VAL A 33 -14.39 6.57 -14.18
C VAL A 33 -14.91 6.25 -15.58
N LYS A 34 -14.01 6.13 -16.57
CA LYS A 34 -14.36 5.70 -17.94
C LYS A 34 -14.71 4.21 -18.06
N GLY A 35 -14.41 3.40 -17.04
CA GLY A 35 -14.62 1.95 -17.05
C GLY A 35 -13.52 1.14 -17.74
N ASN A 36 -12.37 1.76 -18.05
CA ASN A 36 -11.23 1.09 -18.71
C ASN A 36 -10.31 0.36 -17.71
N ARG A 37 -10.40 0.73 -16.43
CA ARG A 37 -9.58 0.22 -15.32
C ARG A 37 -10.45 0.10 -14.07
N THR A 38 -9.91 -0.56 -13.04
CA THR A 38 -10.52 -0.73 -11.72
C THR A 38 -9.58 -0.23 -10.63
N ILE A 39 -10.07 -0.16 -9.38
CA ILE A 39 -9.21 0.21 -8.25
C ILE A 39 -8.08 -0.80 -8.02
N ASP A 40 -8.31 -2.08 -8.35
CA ASP A 40 -7.36 -3.17 -8.16
C ASP A 40 -6.13 -3.05 -9.08
N ASP A 41 -6.21 -2.22 -10.12
CA ASP A 41 -5.07 -1.84 -10.94
C ASP A 41 -4.03 -0.98 -10.19
N CYS A 42 -4.33 -0.50 -8.97
CA CYS A 42 -3.39 0.23 -8.13
C CYS A 42 -2.60 -0.71 -7.21
N PRO A 43 -1.30 -1.00 -7.48
CA PRO A 43 -0.53 -1.96 -6.68
C PRO A 43 -0.25 -1.49 -5.24
N SER A 44 -0.58 -0.24 -4.91
CA SER A 44 -0.41 0.32 -3.57
C SER A 44 -1.62 0.09 -2.66
N LEU A 45 -2.75 -0.40 -3.20
CA LEU A 45 -3.93 -0.75 -2.40
C LEU A 45 -3.81 -2.13 -1.74
N GLU A 46 -3.00 -3.03 -2.30
CA GLU A 46 -2.67 -4.33 -1.71
C GLU A 46 -1.18 -4.37 -1.28
N PRO A 47 -0.82 -3.72 -0.16
CA PRO A 47 0.57 -3.67 0.27
C PRO A 47 1.03 -5.03 0.80
N SER A 48 2.17 -5.51 0.30
CA SER A 48 2.85 -6.70 0.87
C SER A 48 3.49 -6.46 2.25
N THR A 49 3.40 -5.25 2.79
CA THR A 49 3.97 -4.84 4.08
C THR A 49 3.10 -3.76 4.71
N LEU A 50 2.60 -4.05 5.91
CA LEU A 50 1.71 -3.16 6.65
C LEU A 50 2.51 -2.41 7.73
N VAL A 51 2.58 -1.07 7.62
CA VAL A 51 3.19 -0.21 8.64
C VAL A 51 2.11 0.66 9.26
N LYS A 52 2.07 0.68 10.59
CA LYS A 52 1.14 1.51 11.38
C LYS A 52 1.90 2.48 12.27
N VAL A 53 1.51 3.75 12.26
CA VAL A 53 2.01 4.79 13.19
C VAL A 53 0.80 5.36 13.92
N ASN A 54 0.79 5.28 15.25
CA ASN A 54 -0.34 5.69 16.08
C ASN A 54 -1.68 5.06 15.62
N GLY A 55 -1.64 3.76 15.27
CA GLY A 55 -2.79 3.02 14.75
C GLY A 55 -3.18 3.34 13.31
N LYS A 56 -2.63 4.39 12.69
CA LYS A 56 -2.91 4.77 11.29
C LYS A 56 -2.00 4.01 10.34
N ILE A 57 -2.60 3.40 9.32
CA ILE A 57 -1.86 2.74 8.23
C ILE A 57 -1.15 3.80 7.40
N ILE A 58 0.14 3.60 7.17
CA ILE A 58 0.94 4.45 6.27
C ILE A 58 0.90 3.84 4.88
N SER A 59 0.28 4.55 3.94
CA SER A 59 0.28 4.16 2.53
C SER A 59 1.69 4.25 1.96
N MET A 60 2.11 3.20 1.27
CA MET A 60 3.42 3.12 0.63
C MET A 60 3.25 2.68 -0.82
N ASN A 61 4.13 3.16 -1.68
CA ASN A 61 4.23 2.61 -3.03
C ASN A 61 4.96 1.25 -2.99
N PRO A 62 4.93 0.46 -4.08
CA PRO A 62 5.53 -0.87 -4.10
C PRO A 62 7.04 -0.89 -3.80
N PHE A 63 7.75 0.16 -4.22
CA PHE A 63 9.19 0.28 -4.00
C PHE A 63 9.51 0.45 -2.51
N ILE A 64 8.83 1.38 -1.82
CA ILE A 64 9.04 1.62 -0.39
C ILE A 64 8.60 0.40 0.44
N ALA A 65 7.46 -0.22 0.11
CA ALA A 65 7.01 -1.44 0.78
C ALA A 65 8.07 -2.56 0.67
N LYS A 66 8.68 -2.73 -0.51
CA LYS A 66 9.76 -3.72 -0.73
C LYS A 66 11.02 -3.39 0.06
N ILE A 67 11.41 -2.11 0.15
CA ILE A 67 12.57 -1.69 0.96
C ILE A 67 12.32 -2.07 2.43
N VAL A 68 11.20 -1.64 3.00
CA VAL A 68 10.88 -1.92 4.42
C VAL A 68 10.89 -3.42 4.68
N LYS A 69 10.22 -4.21 3.85
CA LYS A 69 10.21 -5.67 3.94
C LYS A 69 11.62 -6.26 3.97
N ASN A 70 12.43 -5.93 2.97
CA ASN A 70 13.75 -6.52 2.80
C ASN A 70 14.72 -6.09 3.89
N THR A 71 14.65 -4.83 4.34
CA THR A 71 15.46 -4.34 5.47
C THR A 71 15.11 -5.06 6.76
N ILE A 72 13.82 -5.23 7.07
CA ILE A 72 13.38 -5.94 8.27
C ILE A 72 13.77 -7.41 8.22
N ILE A 73 13.52 -8.10 7.09
CA ILE A 73 13.93 -9.50 6.92
C ILE A 73 15.45 -9.64 7.04
N GLY A 74 16.22 -8.75 6.40
CA GLY A 74 17.67 -8.74 6.48
C GLY A 74 18.18 -8.60 7.92
N LEU A 75 17.62 -7.65 8.67
CA LEU A 75 17.93 -7.44 10.09
C LEU A 75 17.65 -8.71 10.91
N LEU A 76 16.44 -9.25 10.82
CA LEU A 76 16.01 -10.41 11.62
C LEU A 76 16.74 -11.69 11.24
N SER A 77 17.14 -11.85 9.98
CA SER A 77 17.86 -13.04 9.50
C SER A 77 19.19 -13.30 10.21
N THR A 78 19.79 -12.26 10.81
CA THR A 78 21.04 -12.36 11.57
C THR A 78 20.84 -12.80 13.03
N LEU A 79 19.60 -12.79 13.52
CA LEU A 79 19.30 -13.10 14.91
C LEU A 79 19.27 -14.61 15.15
N LYS A 80 19.90 -15.03 16.25
CA LYS A 80 19.87 -16.43 16.69
C LYS A 80 18.42 -16.85 16.95
N GLY A 81 17.99 -17.95 16.33
CA GLY A 81 16.65 -18.51 16.49
C GLY A 81 15.58 -17.92 15.57
N PHE A 82 15.95 -17.06 14.60
CA PHE A 82 15.01 -16.61 13.58
C PHE A 82 14.54 -17.77 12.68
N THR A 83 13.24 -17.84 12.45
CA THR A 83 12.59 -18.78 11.52
C THR A 83 11.74 -18.00 10.51
N LYS A 84 11.58 -18.56 9.31
CA LYS A 84 10.69 -17.97 8.30
C LYS A 84 9.23 -18.00 8.77
N GLY A 85 8.49 -16.94 8.51
CA GLY A 85 7.08 -16.80 8.87
C GLY A 85 6.63 -15.35 8.83
N ASP A 86 5.43 -15.09 9.34
CA ASP A 86 4.92 -13.73 9.51
C ASP A 86 5.70 -12.98 10.60
N ILE A 87 6.01 -11.72 10.34
CA ILE A 87 6.82 -10.87 11.21
C ILE A 87 5.94 -9.73 11.74
N GLU A 88 5.82 -9.62 13.08
CA GLU A 88 5.21 -8.48 13.75
C GLU A 88 6.26 -7.74 14.58
N ILE A 89 6.41 -6.43 14.37
CA ILE A 89 7.33 -5.57 15.13
C ILE A 89 6.52 -4.49 15.85
N LYS A 90 6.73 -4.35 17.16
CA LYS A 90 6.12 -3.31 18.00
C LYS A 90 7.20 -2.46 18.65
N ILE A 91 7.20 -1.16 18.35
CA ILE A 91 8.12 -0.18 18.94
C ILE A 91 7.28 0.79 19.79
N LYS A 92 7.61 0.92 21.07
CA LYS A 92 7.01 1.93 21.95
C LYS A 92 7.87 3.19 21.93
N GLN A 93 7.33 4.29 21.45
CA GLN A 93 7.98 5.60 21.58
C GLN A 93 7.66 6.14 22.99
N LYS A 94 8.69 6.60 23.72
CA LYS A 94 8.54 7.28 25.02
C LYS A 94 8.22 8.75 24.82
#